data_AF-A0A4R4YAF4-F1
#
_entry.id   AF-A0A4R4YAF4-F1
#
_cell.length_a   1.000
_cell.length_b   1.000
_cell.length_c   1.000
_cell.angle_alpha   90.00
_cell.angle_beta   90.00
_cell.angle_gamma   90.00
#
_symmetry.space_group_name_H-M   'P 1'
#
loop_
_entity.id
_entity.type
_entity.pdbx_description
1 polymer ?
#
loop_
_entity_poly.entity_id
_entity_poly.type
_entity_poly.pdbx_seq_one_letter_code
_entity_poly.pdbx_strand_id
1 'polypeptide(L)'
;MSQPDETPKEVLQLRACRSKLDGIKRDLQEAREEQAEVEARITNLLARQREARKERHQAVLDADAAKIPRLTISKEVGMQRSNVYKLLEDGNASDS
;
A
#
# COMPACT_ATOMS: atom_id res chain seq x y z
N MET A 1 -64.13 -19.42 -13.90
CA MET A 1 -63.63 -18.13 -13.41
C MET A 1 -62.55 -18.43 -12.39
N SER A 2 -61.29 -18.49 -12.82
CA SER A 2 -60.15 -18.79 -11.94
C SER A 2 -59.92 -17.58 -11.03
N GLN A 3 -59.87 -17.78 -9.72
CA GLN A 3 -59.52 -16.71 -8.78
C GLN A 3 -58.12 -16.18 -9.13
N PRO A 4 -57.85 -14.87 -8.95
CA PRO A 4 -56.49 -14.39 -9.09
C PRO A 4 -55.67 -15.01 -7.97
N ASP A 5 -54.68 -15.82 -8.32
CA ASP A 5 -53.66 -16.33 -7.40
C ASP A 5 -52.86 -15.14 -6.84
N GLU A 6 -53.42 -14.47 -5.84
CA GLU A 6 -52.69 -13.47 -5.08
C GLU A 6 -51.58 -14.18 -4.30
N THR A 7 -50.34 -13.87 -4.67
CA THR A 7 -49.17 -14.40 -3.98
C THR A 7 -49.26 -14.03 -2.50
N PRO A 8 -49.14 -14.99 -1.56
CA PRO A 8 -49.25 -14.70 -0.14
C PRO A 8 -48.27 -13.61 0.31
N LYS A 9 -48.71 -12.74 1.21
CA LYS A 9 -47.93 -11.59 1.72
C LYS A 9 -46.59 -12.03 2.31
N GLU A 10 -46.57 -13.19 2.97
CA GLU A 10 -45.39 -13.81 3.55
C GLU A 10 -44.36 -14.15 2.47
N VAL A 11 -44.80 -14.65 1.32
CA VAL A 11 -43.92 -14.95 0.17
C VAL A 11 -43.32 -13.66 -0.40
N LEU A 12 -44.09 -12.58 -0.47
CA LEU A 12 -43.57 -11.27 -0.90
C LEU A 12 -42.54 -10.71 0.09
N GLN A 13 -42.77 -10.86 1.39
CA GLN A 13 -41.82 -10.47 2.43
C GLN A 13 -40.52 -11.28 2.34
N LEU A 14 -40.61 -12.61 2.16
CA LEU A 14 -39.43 -13.46 1.96
C LEU A 14 -38.62 -13.05 0.72
N ARG A 15 -39.30 -12.71 -0.39
CA ARG A 15 -38.64 -12.21 -1.61
C ARG A 15 -37.95 -10.87 -1.36
N ALA A 16 -38.58 -9.94 -0.64
CA ALA A 16 -37.98 -8.66 -0.28
C ALA A 16 -36.75 -8.83 0.62
N CYS A 17 -36.83 -9.70 1.63
CA CYS A 17 -35.70 -10.04 2.49
C CYS A 17 -34.53 -10.64 1.70
N ARG A 18 -34.80 -11.57 0.79
CA ARG A 18 -33.78 -12.15 -0.09
C ARG A 18 -33.13 -11.07 -0.96
N SER A 19 -33.92 -10.24 -1.63
CA SER A 19 -33.41 -9.16 -2.48
C SER A 19 -32.54 -8.17 -1.70
N LYS A 20 -32.91 -7.86 -0.46
CA LYS A 20 -32.11 -7.01 0.42
C LYS A 20 -30.76 -7.66 0.75
N LEU A 21 -30.76 -8.94 1.12
CA LEU A 21 -29.53 -9.68 1.42
C LEU A 21 -28.62 -9.79 0.19
N ASP A 22 -29.19 -10.03 -0.99
CA ASP A 22 -28.44 -10.12 -2.24
C ASP A 22 -27.87 -8.75 -2.67
N GLY A 23 -28.53 -7.64 -2.31
CA GLY A 23 -27.96 -6.29 -2.41
C GLY A 23 -26.72 -6.15 -1.53
N ILE A 24 -26.87 -6.42 -0.22
CA ILE A 24 -25.77 -6.32 0.75
C ILE A 24 -24.57 -7.19 0.35
N LYS A 25 -24.81 -8.41 -0.15
CA LYS A 25 -23.72 -9.29 -0.61
C LYS A 25 -22.94 -8.70 -1.79
N ARG A 26 -23.62 -8.01 -2.71
CA ARG A 26 -22.97 -7.35 -3.85
C ARG A 26 -22.15 -6.16 -3.36
N ASP A 27 -22.72 -5.30 -2.52
CA ASP A 27 -22.02 -4.14 -1.97
C ASP A 27 -20.78 -4.56 -1.16
N LEU A 28 -20.88 -5.67 -0.38
CA LEU A 28 -19.73 -6.24 0.33
C LEU A 28 -18.66 -6.80 -0.59
N GLN A 29 -19.05 -7.35 -1.74
CA GLN A 29 -18.09 -7.87 -2.71
C GLN A 29 -17.34 -6.73 -3.40
N GLU A 30 -18.04 -5.68 -3.81
CA GLU A 30 -17.44 -4.46 -4.38
C GLU A 30 -16.46 -3.83 -3.39
N ALA A 31 -16.86 -3.65 -2.13
CA ALA A 31 -15.98 -3.10 -1.09
C ALA A 31 -14.72 -3.96 -0.86
N ARG A 32 -14.82 -5.29 -1.00
CA ARG A 32 -13.65 -6.18 -0.89
C ARG A 32 -12.72 -6.08 -2.09
N GLU A 33 -13.26 -5.86 -3.29
CA GLU A 33 -12.47 -5.64 -4.49
C GLU A 33 -11.70 -4.32 -4.39
N GLU A 34 -12.36 -3.23 -3.96
CA GLU A 34 -11.70 -1.96 -3.66
C GLU A 34 -10.60 -2.11 -2.59
N GLN A 35 -10.88 -2.87 -1.52
CA GLN A 35 -9.88 -3.15 -0.49
C GLN A 35 -8.65 -3.86 -1.08
N ALA A 36 -8.85 -4.88 -1.92
CA ALA A 36 -7.76 -5.62 -2.55
C ALA A 36 -6.91 -4.72 -3.46
N GLU A 37 -7.53 -3.79 -4.20
CA GLU A 37 -6.82 -2.81 -5.02
C GLU A 37 -5.95 -1.86 -4.18
N VAL A 38 -6.49 -1.37 -3.06
CA VAL A 38 -5.74 -0.53 -2.13
C VAL A 38 -4.55 -1.29 -1.53
N GLU A 39 -4.75 -2.53 -1.10
CA GLU A 39 -3.67 -3.37 -0.56
C GLU A 39 -2.57 -3.66 -1.59
N ALA A 40 -2.95 -3.92 -2.85
CA ALA A 40 -2.01 -4.09 -3.96
C ALA A 40 -1.20 -2.81 -4.20
N ARG A 41 -1.86 -1.65 -4.20
CA ARG A 41 -1.20 -0.34 -4.34
C ARG A 41 -0.24 -0.06 -3.20
N ILE A 42 -0.61 -0.35 -1.96
CA ILE A 42 0.27 -0.21 -0.78
C ILE A 42 1.50 -1.09 -0.94
N THR A 43 1.31 -2.37 -1.30
CA THR A 43 2.41 -3.31 -1.53
C THR A 43 3.38 -2.81 -2.60
N ASN A 44 2.86 -2.28 -3.72
CA ASN A 44 3.68 -1.69 -4.77
C ASN A 44 4.46 -0.45 -4.28
N LEU A 45 3.81 0.46 -3.55
CA LEU A 45 4.45 1.65 -3.00
C LEU A 45 5.56 1.29 -2.00
N LEU A 46 5.33 0.29 -1.14
CA LEU A 46 6.35 -0.20 -0.21
C LEU A 46 7.55 -0.80 -0.94
N ALA A 47 7.32 -1.57 -2.01
CA ALA A 47 8.39 -2.10 -2.85
C ALA A 47 9.22 -0.97 -3.50
N ARG A 48 8.54 -0.01 -4.12
CA ARG A 48 9.20 1.17 -4.73
C ARG A 48 9.97 2.00 -3.71
N GLN A 49 9.41 2.16 -2.50
CA GLN A 49 10.10 2.86 -1.42
C GLN A 49 11.38 2.15 -0.99
N ARG A 50 11.37 0.81 -0.94
CA ARG A 50 12.58 0.03 -0.63
C ARG A 50 13.66 0.22 -1.69
N GLU A 51 13.31 0.13 -2.96
CA GLU A 51 14.28 0.34 -4.04
C GLU A 51 14.84 1.78 -4.05
N ALA A 52 13.97 2.79 -3.91
CA ALA A 52 14.43 4.18 -3.81
C ALA A 52 15.38 4.42 -2.61
N ARG A 53 15.16 3.72 -1.49
CA ARG A 53 16.08 3.78 -0.33
C ARG A 53 17.43 3.15 -0.64
N LYS A 54 17.47 2.03 -1.38
CA LYS A 54 18.72 1.39 -1.83
C LYS A 54 19.48 2.28 -2.80
N GLU A 55 18.80 2.85 -3.79
CA GLU A 55 19.39 3.79 -4.76
C GLU A 55 19.99 5.01 -4.04
N ARG A 56 19.24 5.60 -3.10
CA ARG A 56 19.74 6.71 -2.28
C ARG A 56 20.96 6.30 -1.46
N HIS A 57 20.95 5.10 -0.88
CA HIS A 57 22.09 4.59 -0.12
C HIS A 57 23.34 4.46 -1.00
N GLN A 58 23.20 3.87 -2.19
CA GLN A 58 24.31 3.76 -3.14
C GLN A 58 24.83 5.14 -3.55
N ALA A 59 23.95 6.09 -3.86
CA ALA A 59 24.36 7.45 -4.22
C ALA A 59 25.12 8.17 -3.10
N VAL A 60 24.77 7.91 -1.83
CA VAL A 60 25.52 8.43 -0.67
C VAL A 60 26.93 7.83 -0.61
N LEU A 61 27.07 6.51 -0.82
CA LEU A 61 28.36 5.84 -0.84
C LEU A 61 29.24 6.34 -1.99
N ASP A 62 28.68 6.45 -3.19
CA ASP A 62 29.40 6.94 -4.38
C ASP A 62 29.88 8.38 -4.18
N ALA A 63 29.05 9.24 -3.56
CA ALA A 63 29.42 10.62 -3.25
C ALA A 63 30.52 10.71 -2.18
N ASP A 64 30.50 9.85 -1.15
CA ASP A 64 31.57 9.78 -0.14
C ASP A 64 32.87 9.26 -0.76
N ALA A 65 32.80 8.24 -1.63
CA ALA A 65 33.94 7.73 -2.39
C ALA A 65 34.54 8.79 -3.34
N ALA A 66 33.69 9.63 -3.94
CA ALA A 66 34.10 10.81 -4.71
C ALA A 66 34.60 11.99 -3.84
N LYS A 67 34.70 11.80 -2.52
CA LYS A 67 35.17 12.79 -1.53
C LYS A 67 34.33 14.08 -1.50
N ILE A 68 33.05 13.99 -1.85
CA ILE A 68 32.13 15.11 -1.68
C ILE A 68 31.95 15.38 -0.16
N PRO A 69 31.97 16.65 0.29
CA PRO A 69 31.78 16.95 1.71
C PRO A 69 30.45 16.39 2.23
N ARG A 70 30.50 15.63 3.34
CA ARG A 70 29.31 15.00 3.95
C ARG A 70 28.18 15.99 4.31
N LEU A 71 28.52 17.25 4.56
CA LEU A 71 27.53 18.32 4.72
C LEU A 71 26.74 18.57 3.45
N THR A 72 27.40 18.57 2.29
CA THR A 72 26.78 18.70 0.97
C THR A 72 25.92 17.48 0.68
N ILE A 73 26.47 16.26 0.88
CA ILE A 73 25.71 15.01 0.70
C ILE A 73 24.42 15.03 1.52
N SER A 74 24.51 15.37 2.81
CA SER A 74 23.36 15.46 3.73
C SER A 74 22.27 16.41 3.25
N LYS A 75 22.64 17.58 2.69
CA LYS A 75 21.67 18.53 2.14
C LYS A 75 20.97 17.99 0.90
N GLU A 76 21.73 17.46 -0.06
CA GLU A 76 21.19 17.00 -1.35
C GLU A 76 20.32 15.74 -1.20
N VAL A 77 20.68 14.82 -0.30
CA VAL A 77 19.88 13.60 -0.05
C VAL A 77 18.73 13.82 0.94
N GLY A 78 18.59 15.06 1.45
CA GLY A 78 17.52 15.46 2.37
C GLY A 78 17.55 14.70 3.70
N MET A 79 18.73 14.32 4.19
CA MET A 79 18.89 13.58 5.43
C MET A 79 19.63 14.40 6.47
N GLN A 80 19.29 14.18 7.75
CA GLN A 80 20.10 14.70 8.85
C GLN A 80 21.52 14.14 8.75
N ARG A 81 22.49 15.02 9.02
CA ARG A 81 23.92 14.69 8.92
C ARG A 81 24.31 13.46 9.75
N SER A 82 23.74 13.33 10.95
CA SER A 82 23.90 12.15 11.83
C SER A 82 23.49 10.84 11.16
N ASN A 83 22.44 10.85 10.35
CA ASN A 83 21.96 9.66 9.65
C ASN A 83 22.84 9.31 8.45
N VAL A 84 23.44 10.31 7.79
CA VAL A 84 24.45 10.07 6.75
C VAL A 84 25.69 9.40 7.34
N TYR A 85 26.17 9.87 8.50
CA TYR A 85 27.30 9.23 9.19
C TYR A 85 27.02 7.77 9.51
N LYS A 86 25.86 7.45 10.09
CA LYS A 86 25.46 6.06 10.38
C LYS A 86 25.45 5.18 9.14
N LEU A 87 24.88 5.65 8.03
CA LEU A 87 24.86 4.88 6.78
C LEU A 87 26.28 4.55 6.27
N LEU A 88 27.20 5.52 6.37
CA LEU A 88 28.58 5.33 5.95
C LEU A 88 29.37 4.42 6.90
N GLU A 89 29.05 4.46 8.20
CA GLU A 89 29.65 3.57 9.22
C GLU A 89 29.16 2.13 9.09
N ASP A 90 27.86 1.93 8.84
CA ASP A 90 27.26 0.61 8.62
C ASP A 90 27.76 -0.05 7.33
N GLY A 91 28.07 0.73 6.29
CA GLY A 91 28.69 0.24 5.05
C GLY A 91 30.12 -0.29 5.26
N ASN A 92 30.89 0.32 6.17
CA ASN A 92 32.25 -0.13 6.51
C ASN A 92 32.28 -1.37 7.43
N ALA A 93 31.17 -1.69 8.12
CA ALA A 93 31.10 -2.84 9.04
C ALA A 93 30.95 -4.19 8.32
N SER A 94 30.85 -4.20 6.98
CA SER A 94 30.73 -5.42 6.18
C SER A 94 32.04 -5.93 5.55
N ASP A 95 33.17 -5.27 5.85
CA ASP A 95 34.51 -5.59 5.35
C ASP A 95 35.54 -5.85 6.48
N SER A 96 35.13 -6.45 7.60
CA SER A 96 36.04 -6.86 8.70
C SER A 96 35.74 -8.26 9.23
#